data_AF-A0A4Q0NW76-F1
#
_entry.id   AF-A0A4Q0NW76-F1
#
_cell.length_a   1.000
_cell.length_b   1.000
_cell.length_c   1.000
_cell.angle_alpha   90.00
_cell.angle_beta   90.00
_cell.angle_gamma   90.00
#
_symmetry.space_group_name_H-M   'P 1'
#
loop_
_entity.id
_entity.type
_entity.pdbx_description
1 polymer ?
#
loop_
_entity_poly.entity_id
_entity_poly.type
_entity_poly.pdbx_seq_one_letter_code
_entity_poly.pdbx_strand_id
1 'polypeptide(L)'
;MNNYQLELKWAAIYTVFLLVWMIFERLMGWHDAHIDRHHIYTLIFYIPAAVLYYCALSDKRNNFYGGIISFQQAFISGLIFTVFIAVLAAPAQYIISTFITPYYFENVIAYAIETGKTSPEEAEGFFNLQSYIIQAVVSSLTFGLVFSALVALVVKRK
;
A
#
# COMPACT_ATOMS: atom_id res chain seq x y z
N MET A 1 0.61 -11.36 24.97
CA MET A 1 0.40 -10.30 23.96
C MET A 1 -1.07 -10.35 23.54
N ASN A 2 -1.76 -9.23 23.37
CA ASN A 2 -3.10 -9.27 22.76
C ASN A 2 -2.97 -9.86 21.35
N ASN A 3 -3.97 -10.65 20.94
CA ASN A 3 -3.91 -11.50 19.74
C ASN A 3 -3.60 -10.75 18.44
N TYR A 4 -3.74 -9.42 18.38
CA TYR A 4 -3.57 -8.61 17.16
C TYR A 4 -2.57 -7.44 17.26
N GLN A 5 -1.84 -7.34 18.39
CA GLN A 5 -0.88 -6.24 18.60
C GLN A 5 0.27 -6.23 17.58
N LEU A 6 0.71 -7.41 17.14
CA LEU A 6 1.79 -7.53 16.16
C LEU A 6 1.35 -7.01 14.80
N GLU A 7 0.17 -7.41 14.34
CA GLU A 7 -0.42 -6.96 13.08
C GLU A 7 -0.61 -5.45 13.06
N LEU A 8 -1.11 -4.86 14.15
CA LEU A 8 -1.26 -3.40 14.25
C LEU A 8 0.10 -2.67 14.24
N LYS A 9 1.10 -3.18 14.98
CA LYS A 9 2.47 -2.64 14.97
C LYS A 9 3.03 -2.62 13.55
N TRP A 10 2.91 -3.73 12.83
CA TRP A 10 3.41 -3.84 11.47
C TRP A 10 2.60 -2.97 10.49
N ALA A 11 1.30 -2.78 10.70
CA ALA A 11 0.48 -1.87 9.89
C ALA A 11 0.93 -0.41 10.04
N ALA A 12 1.29 0.00 11.25
CA ALA A 12 1.89 1.32 11.47
C ALA A 12 3.24 1.46 10.76
N ILE A 13 4.13 0.46 10.87
CA ILE A 13 5.43 0.44 10.17
C ILE A 13 5.24 0.51 8.65
N TYR A 14 4.34 -0.30 8.11
CA TYR A 14 3.99 -0.30 6.69
C TYR A 14 3.51 1.07 6.22
N THR A 15 2.62 1.70 7.00
CA THR A 15 2.07 3.01 6.69
C THR A 15 3.16 4.09 6.69
N VAL A 16 4.05 4.09 7.69
CA VAL A 16 5.20 5.01 7.73
C VAL A 16 6.11 4.77 6.52
N PHE A 17 6.39 3.52 6.18
CA PHE A 17 7.21 3.18 5.02
C PHE A 17 6.56 3.66 3.71
N LEU A 18 5.24 3.50 3.56
CA LEU A 18 4.47 4.04 2.43
C LEU A 18 4.64 5.57 2.33
N LEU A 19 4.51 6.31 3.43
CA LEU A 19 4.68 7.76 3.42
C LEU A 19 6.12 8.16 3.01
N VAL A 20 7.12 7.47 3.53
CA VAL A 20 8.53 7.68 3.12
C VAL A 20 8.72 7.37 1.64
N TRP A 21 8.10 6.30 1.14
CA TRP A 21 8.14 5.94 -0.27
C TRP A 21 7.50 7.02 -1.15
N MET A 22 6.36 7.58 -0.76
CA MET A 22 5.69 8.66 -1.50
C MET A 22 6.52 9.95 -1.53
N ILE A 23 7.26 10.24 -0.44
CA ILE A 23 8.24 11.34 -0.42
C ILE A 23 9.36 11.06 -1.43
N PHE A 24 9.89 9.83 -1.45
CA PHE A 24 10.90 9.43 -2.42
C PHE A 24 10.40 9.55 -3.86
N GLU A 25 9.21 9.06 -4.19
CA GLU A 25 8.64 9.18 -5.53
C GLU A 25 8.52 10.64 -5.99
N ARG A 26 8.04 11.52 -5.11
CA ARG A 26 8.01 12.96 -5.39
C ARG A 26 9.40 13.53 -5.64
N LEU A 27 10.38 13.20 -4.81
CA LEU A 27 11.76 13.69 -4.96
C LEU A 27 12.42 13.21 -6.27
N MET A 28 12.01 12.05 -6.77
CA MET A 28 12.43 11.53 -8.07
C MET A 28 11.69 12.17 -9.26
N GLY A 29 10.77 13.10 -8.99
CA GLY A 29 9.98 13.82 -9.98
C GLY A 29 8.83 13.01 -10.60
N TRP A 30 8.47 11.88 -10.00
CA TRP A 30 7.44 11.00 -10.58
C TRP A 30 6.04 11.56 -10.43
N HIS A 31 5.84 12.53 -9.53
CA HIS A 31 4.54 13.19 -9.35
C HIS A 31 4.41 14.50 -10.15
N ASP A 32 5.45 14.88 -10.90
CA ASP A 32 5.51 16.11 -11.70
C ASP A 32 6.24 15.90 -13.05
N ALA A 33 7.55 16.12 -13.12
CA ALA A 33 8.34 16.17 -14.35
C ALA A 33 8.36 14.85 -15.14
N HIS A 34 8.18 13.72 -14.46
CA HIS A 34 8.20 12.37 -15.02
C HIS A 34 6.90 11.62 -14.76
N ILE A 35 5.77 12.33 -14.77
CA ILE A 35 4.44 11.78 -14.49
C ILE A 35 4.01 10.72 -15.52
N ASP A 36 4.56 10.78 -16.74
CA ASP A 36 4.39 9.76 -17.77
C ASP A 36 4.92 8.39 -17.32
N ARG A 37 5.87 8.34 -16.39
CA ARG A 37 6.48 7.10 -15.88
C ARG A 37 5.91 6.62 -14.56
N HIS A 38 5.20 7.48 -13.83
CA HIS A 38 4.70 7.19 -12.48
C HIS A 38 3.97 5.84 -12.38
N HIS A 39 3.02 5.61 -13.29
CA HIS A 39 2.17 4.41 -13.30
C HIS A 39 2.94 3.08 -13.41
N ILE A 40 4.18 3.10 -13.94
CA ILE A 40 5.06 1.93 -14.00
C ILE A 40 5.98 1.90 -12.80
N TYR A 41 6.59 3.03 -12.44
CA TYR A 41 7.62 3.08 -11.41
C TYR A 41 7.06 2.91 -9.99
N THR A 42 5.84 3.37 -9.72
CA THR A 42 5.20 3.15 -8.41
C THR A 42 4.97 1.67 -8.12
N LEU A 43 4.87 0.81 -9.14
CA LEU A 43 4.74 -0.64 -8.96
C LEU A 43 5.95 -1.27 -8.25
N ILE A 44 7.11 -0.61 -8.28
CA ILE A 44 8.31 -1.05 -7.56
C ILE A 44 8.05 -1.12 -6.05
N PHE A 45 7.14 -0.31 -5.51
CA PHE A 45 6.72 -0.34 -4.11
C PHE A 45 6.25 -1.72 -3.64
N TYR A 46 5.66 -2.53 -4.53
CA TYR A 46 5.14 -3.84 -4.17
C TYR A 46 6.24 -4.83 -3.75
N ILE A 47 7.50 -4.60 -4.17
CA ILE A 47 8.64 -5.44 -3.77
C ILE A 47 8.96 -5.27 -2.28
N PRO A 48 9.30 -4.06 -1.76
CA PRO A 48 9.51 -3.88 -0.33
C PRO A 48 8.23 -4.11 0.49
N ALA A 49 7.03 -3.86 -0.06
CA ALA A 49 5.77 -4.23 0.59
C ALA A 49 5.68 -5.74 0.88
N ALA A 50 6.03 -6.59 -0.09
CA ALA A 50 6.05 -8.04 0.10
C ALA A 50 7.07 -8.47 1.18
N VAL A 51 8.21 -7.79 1.26
CA VAL A 51 9.20 -8.00 2.34
C VAL A 51 8.61 -7.63 3.71
N LEU A 52 7.88 -6.53 3.81
CA LEU A 52 7.21 -6.14 5.06
C LEU A 52 6.14 -7.16 5.49
N TYR A 53 5.36 -7.70 4.54
CA TYR A 53 4.47 -8.82 4.82
C TYR A 53 5.26 -10.03 5.35
N TYR A 54 6.36 -10.42 4.69
CA TYR A 54 7.19 -11.53 5.15
C TYR A 54 7.73 -11.30 6.58
N CYS A 55 8.20 -10.10 6.88
CA CYS A 55 8.65 -9.73 8.22
C CYS A 55 7.52 -9.78 9.25
N ALA A 56 6.34 -9.25 8.92
CA ALA A 56 5.19 -9.25 9.81
C ALA A 56 4.71 -10.66 10.16
N LEU A 57 4.54 -11.52 9.15
CA LEU A 57 4.12 -12.91 9.36
C LEU A 57 5.21 -13.74 10.04
N SER A 58 6.50 -13.51 9.74
CA SER A 58 7.60 -14.18 10.43
C SER A 58 7.72 -13.77 11.90
N ASP A 59 7.47 -12.50 12.21
CA ASP A 59 7.40 -11.98 13.58
C ASP A 59 6.24 -12.65 14.32
N LYS A 60 5.07 -12.76 13.69
CA LYS A 60 3.93 -13.50 14.24
C LYS A 60 4.28 -14.96 14.54
N ARG A 61 4.90 -15.66 13.59
CA ARG A 61 5.34 -17.05 13.78
C ARG A 61 6.23 -17.18 15.01
N ASN A 62 7.27 -16.35 15.11
CA ASN A 62 8.30 -16.49 16.12
C ASN A 62 7.83 -16.04 17.50
N ASN A 63 7.10 -14.93 17.59
CA ASN A 63 6.76 -14.29 18.86
C ASN A 63 5.36 -14.61 19.38
N PHE A 64 4.46 -15.16 18.55
CA PHE A 64 3.12 -15.57 18.99
C PHE A 64 2.90 -17.08 18.91
N TYR A 65 3.37 -17.73 17.84
CA TYR A 65 3.18 -19.17 17.65
C TYR A 65 4.39 -20.04 18.05
N GLY A 66 5.40 -19.46 18.70
CA GLY A 66 6.56 -20.24 19.21
C GLY A 66 7.45 -20.83 18.11
N GLY A 67 7.49 -20.20 16.93
CA GLY A 67 8.39 -20.59 15.83
C GLY A 67 7.79 -21.54 14.79
N ILE A 68 6.62 -22.13 15.06
CA ILE A 68 5.90 -23.03 14.14
C ILE A 68 4.54 -22.41 13.83
N ILE A 69 4.26 -22.16 12.55
CA ILE A 69 2.99 -21.57 12.11
C ILE A 69 2.44 -22.36 10.94
N SER A 70 1.16 -22.72 11.00
CA SER A 70 0.48 -23.36 9.89
C SER A 70 0.18 -22.34 8.78
N PHE A 71 -0.06 -22.84 7.57
CA PHE A 71 -0.49 -21.98 6.46
C PHE A 71 -1.74 -21.17 6.80
N GLN A 72 -2.75 -21.82 7.41
CA GLN A 72 -4.01 -21.17 7.76
C GLN A 72 -3.81 -20.06 8.80
N GLN A 73 -2.99 -20.31 9.83
CA GLN A 73 -2.66 -19.31 10.85
C GLN A 73 -1.91 -18.11 10.24
N ALA A 74 -0.92 -18.38 9.38
CA ALA A 74 -0.16 -17.35 8.68
C ALA A 74 -1.07 -16.53 7.76
N PHE A 75 -1.93 -17.19 6.98
CA PHE A 75 -2.87 -16.53 6.07
C PHE A 75 -3.85 -15.63 6.82
N ILE A 76 -4.47 -16.13 7.89
CA ILE A 76 -5.38 -15.32 8.72
C ILE A 76 -4.67 -14.11 9.33
N SER A 77 -3.45 -14.28 9.85
CA SER A 77 -2.66 -13.16 10.37
C SER A 77 -2.36 -12.12 9.28
N GLY A 78 -2.04 -12.56 8.05
CA GLY A 78 -1.88 -11.69 6.89
C GLY A 78 -3.15 -10.90 6.54
N LEU A 79 -4.33 -11.54 6.60
CA LEU A 79 -5.61 -10.87 6.37
C LEU A 79 -5.88 -9.80 7.44
N ILE A 80 -5.61 -10.08 8.71
CA ILE A 80 -5.80 -9.13 9.80
C ILE A 80 -4.85 -7.94 9.66
N PHE A 81 -3.58 -8.21 9.32
CA PHE A 81 -2.60 -7.18 8.98
C PHE A 81 -3.08 -6.31 7.80
N THR A 82 -3.64 -6.94 6.77
CA THR A 82 -4.21 -6.26 5.60
C THR A 82 -5.39 -5.36 5.97
N VAL A 83 -6.28 -5.79 6.87
CA VAL A 83 -7.38 -4.96 7.36
C VAL A 83 -6.86 -3.73 8.09
N PHE A 84 -5.83 -3.85 8.92
CA PHE A 84 -5.24 -2.68 9.58
C PHE A 84 -4.58 -1.72 8.58
N ILE A 85 -3.90 -2.22 7.54
CA ILE A 85 -3.39 -1.38 6.45
C ILE A 85 -4.54 -0.65 5.75
N ALA A 86 -5.62 -1.34 5.40
CA ALA A 86 -6.77 -0.74 4.72
C ALA A 86 -7.43 0.36 5.56
N VAL A 87 -7.53 0.19 6.88
CA VAL A 87 -8.02 1.23 7.81
C VAL A 87 -7.09 2.45 7.81
N LEU A 88 -5.78 2.23 7.78
CA LEU A 88 -4.78 3.31 7.74
C LEU A 88 -4.61 3.93 6.34
N ALA A 89 -5.12 3.29 5.29
CA ALA A 89 -4.97 3.76 3.91
C ALA A 89 -5.65 5.12 3.67
N ALA A 90 -6.84 5.34 4.22
CA ALA A 90 -7.55 6.61 4.07
C ALA A 90 -6.78 7.82 4.67
N PRO A 91 -6.36 7.80 5.95
CA PRO A 91 -5.57 8.90 6.50
C PRO A 91 -4.19 9.02 5.84
N ALA A 92 -3.55 7.91 5.45
CA ALA A 92 -2.30 7.96 4.71
C ALA A 92 -2.48 8.66 3.36
N GLN A 93 -3.51 8.30 2.60
CA GLN A 93 -3.80 8.90 1.30
C GLN A 93 -4.13 10.39 1.41
N TYR A 94 -4.83 10.79 2.48
CA TYR A 94 -5.05 12.21 2.79
C TYR A 94 -3.74 12.96 3.01
N ILE A 95 -2.84 12.39 3.82
CA ILE A 95 -1.51 12.98 4.08
C ILE A 95 -0.71 13.08 2.77
N ILE A 96 -0.70 12.01 1.98
CA ILE A 96 0.01 11.95 0.71
C ILE A 96 -0.48 13.06 -0.22
N SER A 97 -1.79 13.14 -0.43
CA SER A 97 -2.37 14.06 -1.42
C SER A 97 -2.35 15.52 -0.97
N THR A 98 -2.29 15.79 0.34
CA THR A 98 -2.39 17.16 0.87
C THR A 98 -1.02 17.75 1.20
N PHE A 99 -0.11 16.95 1.75
CA PHE A 99 1.18 17.44 2.26
C PHE A 99 2.37 16.91 1.46
N ILE A 100 2.33 15.65 1.04
CA ILE A 100 3.45 15.06 0.29
C ILE A 100 3.39 15.52 -1.16
N THR A 101 2.25 15.50 -1.82
CA THR A 101 2.16 15.77 -3.27
C THR A 101 0.93 16.61 -3.66
N PRO A 102 0.82 17.85 -3.14
CA PRO A 102 -0.39 18.67 -3.27
C PRO A 102 -0.85 18.95 -4.71
N TYR A 103 0.07 18.93 -5.68
CA TYR A 103 -0.21 19.23 -7.09
C TYR A 103 -0.35 17.98 -7.97
N TYR A 104 -0.26 16.77 -7.40
CA TYR A 104 -0.27 15.55 -8.21
C TYR A 104 -1.54 15.40 -9.06
N PHE A 105 -2.71 15.69 -8.48
CA PHE A 105 -3.97 15.57 -9.21
C PHE A 105 -4.06 16.55 -10.38
N GLU A 106 -3.64 17.80 -10.19
CA GLU A 106 -3.57 18.79 -11.27
C GLU A 106 -2.61 18.32 -12.38
N ASN A 107 -1.41 17.88 -12.00
CA ASN A 107 -0.39 17.42 -12.95
C ASN A 107 -0.87 16.21 -13.75
N VAL A 108 -1.49 15.22 -13.10
CA VAL A 108 -1.91 13.98 -13.77
C VAL A 108 -3.12 14.21 -14.67
N ILE A 109 -4.04 15.10 -14.28
CA ILE A 109 -5.19 15.49 -15.11
C ILE A 109 -4.69 16.20 -16.37
N ALA A 110 -3.81 17.20 -16.22
CA ALA A 110 -3.24 17.94 -17.34
C ALA A 110 -2.54 16.98 -18.33
N TYR A 111 -1.70 16.09 -17.80
CA TYR A 111 -1.02 15.08 -18.61
C TYR A 111 -2.00 14.12 -19.32
N ALA A 112 -3.05 13.66 -18.64
CA ALA A 112 -4.01 12.72 -19.21
C ALA A 112 -4.82 13.35 -20.35
N ILE A 113 -5.18 14.63 -20.23
CA ILE A 113 -5.87 15.41 -21.27
C ILE A 113 -4.93 15.70 -22.45
N GLU A 114 -3.73 16.21 -22.18
CA GLU A 114 -2.75 16.54 -23.22
C GLU A 114 -2.35 15.33 -24.07
N THR A 115 -2.27 14.16 -23.44
CA THR A 115 -1.95 12.91 -24.15
C THR A 115 -3.16 12.21 -24.76
N GLY A 116 -4.36 12.79 -24.65
CA GLY A 116 -5.61 12.25 -25.19
C GLY A 116 -6.01 10.90 -24.60
N LYS A 117 -5.55 10.58 -23.38
CA LYS A 117 -5.83 9.30 -22.72
C LYS A 117 -7.25 9.20 -22.18
N THR A 118 -7.89 10.33 -21.90
CA THR A 118 -9.24 10.43 -21.32
C THR A 118 -9.81 11.84 -21.52
N SER A 119 -11.10 12.02 -21.31
CA SER A 119 -11.72 13.35 -21.33
C SER A 119 -11.45 14.13 -20.02
N PRO A 120 -11.55 15.48 -20.02
CA PRO A 120 -11.40 16.26 -18.80
C PRO A 120 -12.37 15.84 -17.67
N GLU A 121 -13.64 15.59 -18.01
CA GLU A 121 -14.66 15.17 -17.05
C GLU A 121 -14.33 13.80 -16.42
N GLU A 122 -13.86 12.85 -17.23
CA GLU A 122 -13.42 11.54 -16.73
C GLU A 122 -12.15 11.66 -15.86
N ALA A 123 -11.20 12.51 -16.28
CA ALA A 123 -9.97 12.76 -15.53
C ALA A 123 -10.28 13.33 -14.14
N GLU A 124 -11.11 14.36 -14.04
CA GLU A 124 -11.49 14.98 -12.76
C GLU A 124 -12.29 14.02 -11.87
N GLY A 125 -13.15 13.18 -12.46
CA GLY A 125 -13.88 12.14 -11.75
C GLY A 125 -12.97 11.06 -11.15
N PHE A 126 -11.86 10.75 -11.80
CA PHE A 126 -10.91 9.71 -11.37
C PHE A 126 -9.79 10.24 -10.48
N PHE A 127 -9.16 11.37 -10.84
CA PHE A 127 -7.98 11.94 -10.20
C PHE A 127 -8.36 13.00 -9.16
N ASN A 128 -8.99 12.54 -8.08
CA ASN A 128 -9.30 13.38 -6.93
C ASN A 128 -9.10 12.60 -5.63
N LEU A 129 -9.06 13.34 -4.52
CA LEU A 129 -8.81 12.79 -3.19
C LEU A 129 -9.82 11.70 -2.79
N GLN A 130 -11.11 11.92 -3.04
CA GLN A 130 -12.15 10.97 -2.66
C GLN A 130 -11.98 9.64 -3.39
N SER A 131 -11.82 9.70 -4.72
CA SER A 131 -11.55 8.55 -5.58
C SER A 131 -10.28 7.82 -5.13
N TYR A 132 -9.18 8.55 -4.88
CA TYR A 132 -7.93 7.95 -4.46
C TYR A 132 -7.97 7.32 -3.07
N ILE A 133 -8.74 7.87 -2.12
CA ILE A 133 -8.98 7.21 -0.82
C ILE A 133 -9.68 5.87 -1.03
N ILE A 134 -10.72 5.84 -1.87
CA ILE A 134 -11.44 4.60 -2.19
C ILE A 134 -10.49 3.60 -2.84
N GLN A 135 -9.73 4.03 -3.84
CA GLN A 135 -8.76 3.19 -4.54
C GLN A 135 -7.68 2.67 -3.59
N ALA A 136 -7.17 3.48 -2.66
CA ALA A 136 -6.17 3.08 -1.69
C ALA A 136 -6.71 1.98 -0.76
N VAL A 137 -7.93 2.12 -0.25
CA VAL A 137 -8.58 1.10 0.60
C VAL A 137 -8.82 -0.19 -0.18
N VAL A 138 -9.45 -0.09 -1.35
CA VAL A 138 -9.76 -1.26 -2.19
C VAL A 138 -8.48 -1.99 -2.62
N SER A 139 -7.49 -1.26 -3.11
CA SER A 139 -6.21 -1.83 -3.54
C SER A 139 -5.47 -2.48 -2.38
N SER A 140 -5.49 -1.88 -1.18
CA SER A 140 -4.89 -2.47 0.01
C SER A 140 -5.51 -3.84 0.34
N LEU A 141 -6.83 -3.98 0.24
CA LEU A 141 -7.52 -5.24 0.45
C LEU A 141 -7.19 -6.27 -0.65
N THR A 142 -7.21 -5.84 -1.92
CA THR A 142 -6.95 -6.71 -3.08
C THR A 142 -5.52 -7.26 -3.08
N PHE A 143 -4.51 -6.37 -3.00
CA PHE A 143 -3.11 -6.80 -2.98
C PHE A 143 -2.75 -7.47 -1.67
N GLY A 144 -3.32 -7.01 -0.54
CA GLY A 144 -3.08 -7.63 0.76
C GLY A 144 -3.60 -9.05 0.85
N LEU A 145 -4.72 -9.39 0.19
CA LEU A 145 -5.18 -10.78 0.04
C LEU A 145 -4.13 -11.64 -0.68
N VAL A 146 -3.60 -11.15 -1.80
CA VAL A 146 -2.59 -11.84 -2.61
C VAL A 146 -1.30 -12.04 -1.80
N PHE A 147 -0.79 -10.97 -1.17
CA PHE A 147 0.41 -11.05 -0.32
C PHE A 147 0.21 -11.99 0.87
N SER A 148 -0.95 -11.95 1.52
CA SER A 148 -1.27 -12.85 2.62
C SER A 148 -1.16 -14.32 2.18
N ALA A 149 -1.69 -14.66 1.00
CA ALA A 149 -1.62 -16.02 0.48
C ALA A 149 -0.18 -16.43 0.11
N LEU A 150 0.51 -15.61 -0.69
CA LEU A 150 1.86 -15.92 -1.17
C LEU A 150 2.86 -16.01 -0.01
N VAL A 151 2.83 -15.04 0.90
CA VAL A 151 3.76 -14.99 2.03
C VAL A 151 3.47 -16.08 3.05
N ALA A 152 2.21 -16.44 3.28
CA ALA A 152 1.86 -17.57 4.14
C ALA A 152 2.47 -18.89 3.64
N LEU A 153 2.56 -19.10 2.32
CA LEU A 153 3.22 -20.28 1.74
C LEU A 153 4.72 -20.33 2.06
N VAL A 154 5.37 -19.18 2.16
CA VAL A 154 6.81 -19.06 2.44
C VAL A 154 7.11 -19.13 3.94
N VAL A 155 6.28 -18.50 4.78
CA VAL A 155 6.53 -18.39 6.23
C VAL A 155 6.15 -19.66 6.99
N LYS A 156 5.20 -20.44 6.48
CA LYS A 156 4.73 -21.68 7.14
C LYS A 156 5.90 -22.59 7.49
N ARG A 157 5.82 -23.22 8.67
CA ARG A 157 6.76 -24.25 9.11
C ARG A 157 5.95 -25.42 9.65
N LYS A 158 6.32 -26.62 9.21
CA LYS A 158 5.73 -27.87 9.68
C LYS A 158 6.49 -28.32 10.93
#